data_AF-A0A3N5KGW6-F1
#
_entry.id   AF-A0A3N5KGW6-F1
#
_cell.length_a   1.000
_cell.length_b   1.000
_cell.length_c   1.000
_cell.angle_alpha   90.00
_cell.angle_beta   90.00
_cell.angle_gamma   90.00
#
_symmetry.space_group_name_H-M   'P 1'
#
loop_
_entity.id
_entity.type
_entity.pdbx_description
1 polymer ?
#
loop_
_entity_poly.entity_id
_entity_poly.type
_entity_poly.pdbx_seq_one_letter_code
_entity_poly.pdbx_strand_id
1 'polypeptide(L)'
;MRGHQIHFLKGFQGSESAGTDIEGYGPTAKDHEFSIENQKTGAGVKITADRPLSRLYLYSRSTTVCAEPFIHLRIEPGQTDKWERRYQFYTLK
;
A
#
# COMPACT_ATOMS: atom_id res chain seq x y z
N MET A 1 13.27 -3.29 -9.82
CA MET A 1 12.25 -2.35 -10.35
C MET A 1 12.64 -1.96 -11.77
N ARG A 2 11.65 -1.66 -12.63
CA ARG A 2 11.88 -1.12 -13.98
C ARG A 2 11.00 0.11 -14.14
N GLY A 3 11.59 1.31 -14.00
CA GLY A 3 10.81 2.55 -13.88
C GLY A 3 9.79 2.45 -12.75
N HIS A 4 8.52 2.71 -13.06
CA HIS A 4 7.38 2.66 -12.11
C HIS A 4 6.77 1.26 -11.94
N GLN A 5 7.51 0.19 -12.27
CA GLN A 5 7.02 -1.18 -12.21
C GLN A 5 7.86 -2.06 -11.29
N ILE A 6 7.15 -2.86 -10.49
CA ILE A 6 7.71 -3.96 -9.69
C ILE A 6 7.40 -5.26 -10.43
N HIS A 7 8.44 -6.00 -10.78
CA HIS A 7 8.33 -7.28 -11.47
C HIS A 7 8.84 -8.38 -10.54
N PHE A 8 8.05 -9.44 -10.37
CA PHE A 8 8.54 -10.67 -9.75
C PHE A 8 9.38 -11.43 -10.78
N LEU A 9 10.62 -11.75 -10.42
CA LEU A 9 11.57 -12.41 -11.34
C LEU A 9 11.20 -13.89 -11.60
N LYS A 10 10.42 -14.47 -10.71
CA LYS A 10 9.87 -15.83 -10.79
C LYS A 10 8.52 -15.87 -10.08
N GLY A 11 7.68 -16.85 -10.43
CA GLY A 11 6.46 -17.14 -9.67
C GLY A 11 6.77 -17.71 -8.29
N PHE A 12 5.93 -17.40 -7.31
CA PHE A 12 6.03 -17.95 -5.96
C PHE A 12 5.75 -19.46 -5.95
N GLN A 13 6.58 -20.23 -5.25
CA GLN A 13 6.40 -21.67 -5.02
C GLN A 13 6.14 -21.95 -3.54
N GLY A 14 5.19 -22.84 -3.23
CA GLY A 14 4.88 -23.22 -1.85
C GLY A 14 4.56 -22.02 -0.96
N SER A 15 5.38 -21.81 0.08
CA SER A 15 5.23 -20.74 1.08
C SER A 15 6.12 -19.51 0.81
N GLU A 16 6.74 -19.41 -0.37
CA GLU A 16 7.58 -18.26 -0.74
C GLU A 16 6.81 -16.94 -0.65
N SER A 17 7.51 -15.90 -0.20
CA SER A 17 7.08 -14.50 -0.18
C SER A 17 8.18 -13.60 -0.70
N ALA A 18 7.80 -12.43 -1.19
CA ALA A 18 8.70 -11.34 -1.47
C ALA A 18 8.20 -10.07 -0.80
N GLY A 19 9.11 -9.19 -0.44
CA GLY A 19 8.75 -7.86 0.04
C GLY A 19 9.86 -6.85 -0.19
N THR A 20 9.47 -5.59 -0.28
CA THR A 20 10.39 -4.47 -0.53
C THR A 20 9.74 -3.16 -0.11
N ASP A 21 10.57 -2.22 0.32
CA ASP A 21 10.13 -0.84 0.51
C ASP A 21 9.91 -0.16 -0.85
N ILE A 22 8.79 0.54 -0.96
CA ILE A 22 8.52 1.46 -2.07
C ILE A 22 8.97 2.84 -1.62
N GLU A 23 9.77 3.51 -2.45
CA GLU A 23 10.25 4.87 -2.22
C GLU A 23 9.67 5.83 -3.28
N GLY A 24 9.98 7.12 -3.16
CA GLY A 24 9.57 8.14 -4.14
C GLY A 24 8.24 8.85 -3.85
N TYR A 25 7.59 8.57 -2.71
CA TYR A 25 6.50 9.39 -2.19
C TYR A 25 7.03 10.64 -1.49
N GLY A 26 6.24 11.71 -1.51
CA GLY A 26 6.54 12.99 -0.89
C GLY A 26 5.97 13.12 0.54
N PRO A 27 6.10 14.32 1.13
CA PRO A 27 5.71 14.58 2.51
C PRO A 27 4.21 14.87 2.69
N THR A 28 3.38 14.63 1.67
CA THR A 28 1.96 15.02 1.68
C THR A 28 1.04 13.81 1.71
N ALA A 29 -0.18 13.99 2.23
CA ALA A 29 -1.20 12.94 2.22
C ALA A 29 -1.64 12.51 0.81
N LYS A 30 -1.32 13.28 -0.24
CA LYS A 30 -1.66 12.94 -1.63
C LYS A 30 -1.02 11.63 -2.08
N ASP A 31 0.20 11.35 -1.62
CA ASP A 31 0.89 10.10 -1.98
C ASP A 31 0.33 8.89 -1.24
N HIS A 32 -0.51 9.11 -0.23
CA HIS A 32 -1.26 8.08 0.46
C HIS A 32 -2.55 7.67 -0.27
N GLU A 33 -2.84 8.31 -1.42
CA GLU A 33 -3.91 7.92 -2.34
C GLU A 33 -3.35 6.97 -3.41
N PHE A 34 -3.68 5.69 -3.31
CA PHE A 34 -3.29 4.69 -4.30
C PHE A 34 -4.32 3.56 -4.43
N SER A 35 -4.26 2.83 -5.54
CA SER A 35 -5.15 1.71 -5.82
C SER A 35 -4.38 0.40 -5.96
N ILE A 36 -5.01 -0.70 -5.57
CA ILE A 36 -4.56 -2.07 -5.87
C ILE A 36 -5.64 -2.71 -6.73
N GLU A 37 -5.25 -3.18 -7.91
CA GLU A 37 -6.17 -3.67 -8.93
C GLU A 37 -5.75 -5.06 -9.41
N ASN A 38 -6.69 -6.00 -9.34
CA ASN A 38 -6.54 -7.31 -9.94
C ASN A 38 -7.22 -7.31 -11.31
N GLN A 39 -6.43 -7.13 -12.36
CA GLN A 39 -6.92 -7.08 -13.74
C GLN A 39 -7.59 -8.38 -14.22
N LYS A 40 -7.26 -9.53 -13.62
CA LYS A 40 -7.86 -10.82 -13.99
C LYS A 40 -9.29 -10.96 -13.47
N THR A 41 -9.53 -10.54 -12.23
CA THR A 41 -10.85 -10.66 -11.59
C THR A 41 -11.69 -9.40 -11.76
N GLY A 42 -11.07 -8.29 -12.17
CA GLY A 42 -11.71 -6.99 -12.19
C GLY A 42 -11.91 -6.39 -10.79
N ALA A 43 -11.33 -6.95 -9.72
CA ALA A 43 -11.48 -6.40 -8.38
C ALA A 43 -10.47 -5.26 -8.12
N GLY A 44 -10.91 -4.17 -7.51
CA GLY A 44 -10.06 -3.03 -7.14
C GLY A 44 -10.36 -2.51 -5.73
N VAL A 45 -9.34 -1.94 -5.10
CA VAL A 45 -9.48 -1.16 -3.87
C VAL A 45 -8.65 0.12 -3.97
N LYS A 46 -9.29 1.25 -3.67
CA LYS A 46 -8.63 2.56 -3.53
C LYS A 46 -8.46 2.84 -2.05
N ILE A 47 -7.24 3.19 -1.66
CA ILE A 47 -6.84 3.51 -0.30
C ILE A 47 -6.52 5.00 -0.26
N THR A 48 -7.07 5.70 0.72
CA THR A 48 -6.80 7.12 1.00
C THR A 48 -6.65 7.31 2.49
N ALA A 49 -5.90 8.34 2.91
CA ALA A 49 -5.79 8.73 4.30
C ALA A 49 -5.49 10.23 4.43
N ASP A 50 -5.72 10.77 5.63
CA ASP A 50 -5.52 12.18 5.95
C ASP A 50 -4.09 12.53 6.44
N ARG A 51 -3.21 11.53 6.52
CA ARG A 51 -1.80 11.69 6.92
C ARG A 51 -0.83 11.32 5.80
N PRO A 52 0.36 11.95 5.72
CA PRO A 52 1.43 11.51 4.83
C PRO A 52 1.89 10.08 5.10
N LEU A 53 2.43 9.42 4.07
CA LEU A 53 3.13 8.15 4.23
C LEU A 53 4.44 8.38 4.99
N SER A 54 4.70 7.56 6.00
CA SER A 54 6.02 7.46 6.64
C SER A 54 6.84 6.29 6.11
N ARG A 55 6.17 5.30 5.53
CA ARG A 55 6.73 4.10 4.88
C ARG A 55 5.66 3.48 4.01
N LEU A 56 6.03 2.89 2.87
CA LEU A 56 5.16 2.05 2.08
C LEU A 56 5.88 0.74 1.81
N TYR A 57 5.42 -0.35 2.40
CA TYR A 57 6.03 -1.66 2.23
C TYR A 57 5.16 -2.52 1.33
N LEU A 58 5.73 -3.08 0.27
CA LEU A 58 5.07 -4.10 -0.54
C LEU A 58 5.42 -5.46 0.03
N TYR A 59 4.40 -6.27 0.30
CA TYR A 59 4.52 -7.69 0.59
C TYR A 59 3.64 -8.49 -0.36
N SER A 60 4.12 -9.65 -0.82
CA SER A 60 3.32 -10.52 -1.68
C SER A 60 3.70 -12.00 -1.54
N ARG A 61 2.69 -12.85 -1.80
CA ARG A 61 2.79 -14.30 -2.00
C ARG A 61 1.92 -14.70 -3.20
N SER A 62 1.89 -15.99 -3.51
CA SER A 62 1.05 -16.56 -4.58
C SER A 62 -0.43 -16.17 -4.51
N THR A 63 -0.96 -15.91 -3.32
CA THR A 63 -2.39 -15.65 -3.08
C THR A 63 -2.72 -14.21 -2.72
N THR A 64 -1.72 -13.34 -2.49
CA THR A 64 -1.97 -11.99 -1.98
C THR A 64 -0.94 -10.97 -2.43
N VAL A 65 -1.40 -9.73 -2.59
CA VAL A 65 -0.59 -8.53 -2.77
C VAL A 65 -1.02 -7.53 -1.70
N CYS A 66 -0.09 -7.14 -0.83
CA CYS A 66 -0.29 -6.19 0.25
C CYS A 66 0.61 -4.99 0.01
N ALA A 67 0.03 -3.84 -0.37
CA ALA A 67 0.71 -2.56 -0.23
C ALA A 67 0.35 -2.00 1.15
N GLU A 68 1.34 -1.93 2.03
CA GLU A 68 1.20 -1.65 3.46
C GLU A 68 1.68 -0.22 3.76
N PRO A 69 0.75 0.74 3.86
CA PRO A 69 1.08 2.13 4.13
C PRO A 69 1.12 2.44 5.62
N PHE A 70 2.23 3.01 6.08
CA PHE A 70 2.44 3.41 7.47
C PHE A 70 2.28 4.93 7.63
N ILE A 71 1.85 5.34 8.82
CA ILE A 71 1.84 6.73 9.26
C ILE A 71 2.71 6.88 10.49
N HIS A 72 3.32 8.05 10.66
CA HIS A 72 4.01 8.40 11.88
C HIS A 72 3.08 9.19 12.80
N LEU A 73 2.93 8.76 14.05
CA LEU A 73 2.17 9.46 15.08
C LEU A 73 3.09 9.80 16.24
N ARG A 74 2.97 11.03 16.75
CA ARG A 74 3.62 11.49 17.97
C ARG A 74 2.56 12.03 18.91
N ILE A 75 2.28 11.30 19.99
CA ILE A 75 1.23 11.62 20.95
C ILE A 75 1.88 11.76 22.33
N GLU A 76 1.90 12.97 22.86
CA GLU A 76 2.48 13.27 24.18
C GLU A 76 1.59 12.74 25.32
N PRO A 77 2.12 12.58 26.55
CA PRO A 77 1.35 12.09 27.69
C PRO A 77 0.06 12.89 27.92
N GLY A 78 -1.07 12.18 28.03
CA GLY A 78 -2.39 12.77 28.24
C GLY A 78 -3.07 13.37 27.00
N GLN A 79 -2.43 13.32 25.83
CA GLN A 79 -3.02 13.80 24.57
C GLN A 79 -3.74 12.70 23.79
N THR A 80 -4.55 13.11 22.82
CA THR A 80 -5.22 12.23 21.86
C THR A 80 -5.04 12.80 20.47
N ASP A 81 -4.74 11.94 19.49
CA ASP A 81 -4.72 12.30 18.08
C ASP A 81 -5.76 11.46 17.32
N LYS A 82 -6.22 11.99 16.18
CA LYS A 82 -7.17 11.33 15.27
C LYS A 82 -6.60 11.32 13.85
N TRP A 83 -6.83 10.22 13.16
CA TRP A 83 -6.49 10.03 11.76
C TRP A 83 -7.55 9.13 11.12
N GLU A 84 -7.75 9.27 9.82
CA GLU A 84 -8.68 8.46 9.04
C GLU A 84 -7.95 7.78 7.88
N ARG A 85 -8.34 6.53 7.63
CA ARG A 85 -8.04 5.82 6.39
C ARG A 85 -9.32 5.24 5.82
N ARG A 86 -9.50 5.40 4.52
CA ARG A 86 -10.66 4.91 3.79
C ARG A 86 -10.23 3.89 2.75
N TYR A 87 -10.95 2.78 2.75
CA TYR A 87 -10.88 1.74 1.72
C TYR A 87 -12.16 1.79 0.90
N GLN A 88 -12.03 2.02 -0.40
CA GLN A 88 -13.14 2.00 -1.33
C GLN A 88 -12.95 0.83 -2.29
N PHE A 89 -13.82 -0.18 -2.18
CA PHE A 89 -13.83 -1.32 -3.08
C PHE A 89 -14.66 -1.02 -4.33
N TYR A 90 -14.17 -1.46 -5.48
CA TYR A 90 -14.81 -1.26 -6.77
C TYR A 90 -14.47 -2.40 -7.73
N THR A 91 -15.16 -2.44 -8.87
CA THR A 91 -14.78 -3.28 -10.01
C THR A 91 -14.21 -2.43 -11.14
N LEU A 92 -13.17 -2.92 -11.80
CA LEU A 92 -12.72 -2.38 -13.08
C LEU A 92 -13.86 -2.52 -14.10
N LYS A 93 -14.05 -1.48 -14.92
CA LYS A 93 -15.03 -1.49 -16.01
C LYS A 93 -14.54 -2.33 -17.19
#